data_AF-A0A972N9Y0-F1
#
_entry.id   AF-A0A972N9Y0-F1
#
_cell.length_a   1.000
_cell.length_b   1.000
_cell.length_c   1.000
_cell.angle_alpha   90.00
_cell.angle_beta   90.00
_cell.angle_gamma   90.00
#
_symmetry.space_group_name_H-M   'P 1'
#
loop_
_entity.id
_entity.type
_entity.pdbx_description
1 polymer ?
#
loop_
_entity_poly.entity_id
_entity_poly.type
_entity_poly.pdbx_seq_one_letter_code
_entity_poly.pdbx_strand_id
1 'polypeptide(L)'
;MKRWGIFTLALILLLTLIGGFSWAQGNGPEEGTPAEPMGVEGMVSSSVVYQGRLLENGHPANGYYDFLFKLYDARTGGHLVGQNIRNNVPVQNGLFTTFLYLPPRYVVGNELWLEVRVRPKGGTHPHTVLSPRQPISPVPYALSLRPSAHIEGNVPNGSTILVSNQATSHISSGIHAITLAPRGFAGRFESRAEGGAAIYARAGSDSAPDLILGANNSSYDNGVISSEPRDLDSDIVLRTNDTLRIDLDADKSGNDSDFEIRDKDGHLLFNVDDSGAVISALPRPAYNSGWVALSKGEVKTLTHNLRGNPNNYVVDMTCKSHWADHGINQRFFGGNIQNGKGYGAYWRALGYSSITVVRLAHDIHCEYIRVRIWVYK
;
A
#
# COMPACT_ATOMS: atom_id res chain seq x y z
N MET A 1 77.89 -11.53 -11.76
CA MET A 1 78.09 -10.73 -10.53
C MET A 1 77.25 -9.45 -10.70
N LYS A 2 75.99 -9.41 -10.27
CA LYS A 2 75.52 -8.85 -8.98
C LYS A 2 76.21 -7.53 -8.60
N ARG A 3 75.51 -6.38 -8.72
CA ARG A 3 75.00 -5.59 -7.58
C ARG A 3 74.43 -4.20 -7.95
N TRP A 4 73.34 -3.88 -7.25
CA TRP A 4 72.62 -2.60 -7.09
C TRP A 4 73.44 -1.46 -6.48
N GLY A 5 72.95 -0.22 -6.67
CA GLY A 5 73.23 0.93 -5.78
C GLY A 5 72.48 2.21 -6.16
N ILE A 6 71.48 2.59 -5.35
CA ILE A 6 70.66 3.82 -5.35
C ILE A 6 71.52 5.04 -4.93
N PHE A 7 71.20 6.27 -5.37
CA PHE A 7 71.18 7.51 -4.53
C PHE A 7 70.70 8.80 -5.26
N THR A 8 69.65 9.41 -4.69
CA THR A 8 69.34 10.87 -4.48
C THR A 8 68.82 11.85 -5.55
N LEU A 9 67.85 12.66 -5.06
CA LEU A 9 67.10 13.82 -5.61
C LEU A 9 67.94 15.00 -6.14
N ALA A 10 67.43 15.69 -7.17
CA ALA A 10 67.36 17.16 -7.24
C ALA A 10 66.36 17.65 -8.31
N LEU A 11 65.55 18.65 -7.93
CA LEU A 11 64.57 19.41 -8.71
C LEU A 11 65.27 20.40 -9.69
N ILE A 12 64.73 20.63 -10.90
CA ILE A 12 64.69 21.95 -11.61
C ILE A 12 63.76 21.86 -12.84
N LEU A 13 62.88 22.86 -12.93
CA LEU A 13 61.90 23.16 -13.97
C LEU A 13 62.56 23.85 -15.18
N LEU A 14 62.19 23.51 -16.42
CA LEU A 14 62.44 24.40 -17.58
C LEU A 14 61.38 24.24 -18.69
N LEU A 15 60.74 25.37 -19.02
CA LEU A 15 59.80 25.61 -20.11
C LEU A 15 60.52 25.61 -21.48
N THR A 16 59.93 25.03 -22.52
CA THR A 16 60.20 25.46 -23.91
C THR A 16 58.93 25.53 -24.77
N LEU A 17 58.76 26.71 -25.36
CA LEU A 17 57.85 27.07 -26.46
C LEU A 17 58.65 26.88 -27.77
N ILE A 18 58.13 26.16 -28.76
CA ILE A 18 58.58 26.29 -30.16
C ILE A 18 57.34 26.28 -31.05
N GLY A 19 57.15 27.36 -31.79
CA GLY A 19 56.23 27.45 -32.92
C GLY A 19 56.96 27.28 -34.26
N GLY A 20 56.23 26.69 -35.21
CA GLY A 20 56.19 27.00 -36.65
C GLY A 20 57.44 26.78 -37.53
N PHE A 21 57.30 26.01 -38.62
CA PHE A 21 57.13 26.55 -39.99
C PHE A 21 56.88 25.44 -41.06
N SER A 22 56.09 25.84 -42.06
CA SER A 22 55.37 25.14 -43.17
C SER A 22 56.26 24.51 -44.28
N TRP A 23 55.80 23.66 -45.23
CA TRP A 23 54.72 23.85 -46.24
C TRP A 23 54.16 22.58 -46.92
N ALA A 24 52.86 22.66 -47.25
CA ALA A 24 52.11 22.24 -48.47
C ALA A 24 52.17 20.75 -48.92
N GLN A 25 51.10 19.95 -48.78
CA GLN A 25 49.82 19.87 -49.52
C GLN A 25 49.94 19.21 -50.92
N GLY A 26 49.53 17.94 -50.99
CA GLY A 26 49.04 17.27 -52.19
C GLY A 26 47.59 16.86 -51.94
N ASN A 27 46.68 17.33 -52.80
CA ASN A 27 45.22 17.22 -52.65
C ASN A 27 44.73 15.76 -52.80
N GLY A 28 44.02 15.24 -51.81
CA GLY A 28 43.18 14.04 -51.93
C GLY A 28 41.71 14.43 -52.23
N PRO A 29 40.93 13.55 -52.88
CA PRO A 29 39.51 13.80 -53.12
C PRO A 29 38.72 13.73 -51.80
N GLU A 30 37.71 14.60 -51.68
CA GLU A 30 36.75 14.66 -50.57
C GLU A 30 36.09 13.29 -50.32
N GLU A 31 36.23 12.76 -49.11
CA GLU A 31 35.41 11.65 -48.61
C GLU A 31 34.70 12.12 -47.34
N GLY A 32 33.38 12.01 -47.35
CA GLY A 32 32.46 12.65 -46.42
C GLY A 32 32.76 12.35 -44.95
N THR A 33 32.39 13.31 -44.11
CA THR A 33 32.31 13.19 -42.66
C THR A 33 31.66 11.87 -42.23
N PRO A 34 32.23 11.13 -41.26
CA PRO A 34 31.45 10.16 -40.53
C PRO A 34 30.31 10.93 -39.86
N ALA A 35 29.07 10.67 -40.26
CA ALA A 35 27.93 11.11 -39.48
C ALA A 35 28.04 10.45 -38.10
N GLU A 36 28.45 11.24 -37.10
CA GLU A 36 28.18 10.89 -35.71
C GLU A 36 26.67 10.72 -35.55
N PRO A 37 26.17 9.65 -34.91
CA PRO A 37 24.81 9.67 -34.43
C PRO A 37 24.77 10.61 -33.21
N MET A 38 24.61 11.90 -33.48
CA MET A 38 23.97 12.83 -32.56
C MET A 38 22.49 12.44 -32.48
N GLY A 39 22.05 11.91 -31.34
CA GLY A 39 20.63 11.65 -31.12
C GLY A 39 20.28 10.93 -29.82
N VAL A 40 20.19 11.71 -28.73
CA VAL A 40 19.41 11.46 -27.50
C VAL A 40 19.91 10.31 -26.61
N GLU A 41 20.09 10.55 -25.31
CA GLU A 41 20.05 9.48 -24.28
C GLU A 41 18.67 8.81 -24.33
N GLY A 42 18.49 7.89 -25.28
CA GLY A 42 17.32 7.06 -25.44
C GLY A 42 17.46 5.77 -24.64
N MET A 43 16.32 5.13 -24.36
CA MET A 43 16.28 3.80 -23.75
C MET A 43 17.27 2.85 -24.43
N VAL A 44 18.03 2.09 -23.63
CA VAL A 44 18.93 1.05 -24.12
C VAL A 44 18.17 0.13 -25.07
N SER A 45 18.71 -0.06 -26.28
CA SER A 45 18.12 -0.95 -27.29
C SER A 45 17.92 -2.35 -26.73
N SER A 46 16.77 -2.98 -26.96
CA SER A 46 16.53 -4.40 -26.61
C SER A 46 17.24 -5.37 -27.55
N SER A 47 18.41 -4.97 -28.08
CA SER A 47 19.21 -5.78 -28.98
C SER A 47 20.41 -6.34 -28.24
N VAL A 48 20.69 -7.62 -28.42
CA VAL A 48 21.90 -8.28 -27.92
C VAL A 48 22.88 -8.50 -29.05
N VAL A 49 24.17 -8.41 -28.74
CA VAL A 49 25.22 -8.79 -29.69
C VAL A 49 25.22 -10.30 -29.85
N TYR A 50 25.20 -10.77 -31.08
CA TYR A 50 25.36 -12.18 -31.43
C TYR A 50 26.60 -12.35 -32.30
N GLN A 51 27.51 -13.20 -31.82
CA GLN A 51 28.75 -13.53 -32.50
C GLN A 51 28.76 -15.01 -32.85
N GLY A 52 29.28 -15.34 -34.02
CA GLY A 52 29.35 -16.72 -34.48
C GLY A 52 30.50 -16.98 -35.41
N ARG A 53 30.79 -18.26 -35.61
CA ARG A 53 31.72 -18.75 -36.62
C ARG A 53 30.95 -19.58 -37.65
N LEU A 54 31.00 -19.15 -38.90
CA LEU A 54 30.46 -19.84 -40.07
C LEU A 54 31.58 -20.60 -40.78
N LEU A 55 31.34 -21.89 -40.98
CA LEU A 55 32.16 -22.74 -41.84
C LEU A 55 31.35 -23.11 -43.07
N GLU A 56 31.98 -23.07 -44.24
CA GLU A 56 31.45 -23.57 -45.49
C GLU A 56 32.34 -24.70 -45.97
N ASN A 57 31.78 -25.90 -46.14
CA ASN A 57 32.52 -27.12 -46.48
C ASN A 57 33.74 -27.40 -45.58
N GLY A 58 33.63 -27.08 -44.29
CA GLY A 58 34.71 -27.27 -43.30
C GLY A 58 35.76 -26.16 -43.26
N HIS A 59 35.71 -25.18 -44.17
CA HIS A 59 36.62 -24.04 -44.20
C HIS A 59 35.94 -22.76 -43.69
N PRO A 60 36.68 -21.81 -43.08
CA PRO A 60 36.09 -20.54 -42.66
C PRO A 60 35.52 -19.76 -43.85
N ALA A 61 34.25 -19.37 -43.75
CA ALA A 61 33.57 -18.63 -44.81
C ALA A 61 34.07 -17.18 -44.91
N ASN A 62 34.00 -16.59 -46.10
CA ASN A 62 34.34 -15.20 -46.35
C ASN A 62 33.32 -14.56 -47.29
N GLY A 63 32.94 -13.31 -47.03
CA GLY A 63 32.00 -12.55 -47.86
C GLY A 63 30.79 -12.05 -47.08
N TYR A 64 29.73 -11.67 -47.79
CA TYR A 64 28.49 -11.20 -47.18
C TYR A 64 27.42 -12.28 -47.22
N TYR A 65 26.69 -12.44 -46.11
CA TYR A 65 25.66 -13.45 -45.96
C TYR A 65 24.35 -12.84 -45.46
N ASP A 66 23.24 -13.43 -45.85
CA ASP A 66 21.91 -13.15 -45.29
C ASP A 66 21.60 -14.22 -44.23
N PHE A 67 21.31 -13.76 -43.02
CA PHE A 67 20.94 -14.60 -41.89
C PHE A 67 19.47 -14.42 -41.52
N LEU A 68 18.80 -15.55 -41.27
CA LEU A 68 17.48 -15.62 -40.66
C LEU A 68 17.60 -16.36 -39.33
N PHE A 69 17.38 -15.63 -38.25
CA PHE A 69 17.35 -16.16 -36.89
C PHE A 69 15.92 -16.35 -36.45
N LYS A 70 15.57 -17.55 -35.99
CA LYS A 70 14.25 -17.88 -35.44
C LYS A 70 14.37 -18.27 -33.97
N LEU A 71 13.52 -17.70 -33.14
CA LEU A 71 13.45 -17.97 -31.71
C LEU A 71 12.33 -18.97 -31.42
N TYR A 72 12.64 -20.04 -30.71
CA TYR A 72 11.70 -21.07 -30.32
C TYR A 72 11.66 -21.25 -28.80
N ASP A 73 10.53 -21.72 -28.29
CA ASP A 73 10.32 -22.07 -26.88
C ASP A 73 10.85 -23.48 -26.50
N ALA A 74 11.42 -24.21 -27.47
CA ALA A 74 11.95 -25.56 -27.25
C ALA A 74 13.16 -25.89 -28.15
N ARG A 75 14.02 -26.79 -27.66
CA ARG A 75 15.22 -27.29 -28.36
C ARG A 75 14.92 -27.92 -29.71
N THR A 76 13.84 -28.70 -29.77
CA THR A 76 13.32 -29.39 -30.96
C THR A 76 11.80 -29.25 -30.97
N GLY A 77 11.18 -29.03 -32.13
CA GLY A 77 9.75 -28.72 -32.20
C GLY A 77 9.45 -27.31 -31.66
N GLY A 78 8.43 -27.17 -30.82
CA GLY A 78 8.06 -25.91 -30.16
C GLY A 78 7.41 -24.88 -31.08
N HIS A 79 6.98 -23.78 -30.47
CA HIS A 79 6.37 -22.64 -31.16
C HIS A 79 7.43 -21.59 -31.50
N LEU A 80 7.25 -20.95 -32.66
CA LEU A 80 8.05 -19.80 -33.06
C LEU A 80 7.63 -18.59 -32.23
N VAL A 81 8.55 -18.07 -31.42
CA VAL A 81 8.35 -16.89 -30.55
C VAL A 81 8.66 -15.60 -31.30
N GLY A 82 9.66 -15.63 -32.20
CA GLY A 82 10.08 -14.43 -32.92
C GLY A 82 11.11 -14.73 -34.01
N GLN A 83 11.42 -13.70 -34.80
CA GLN A 83 12.41 -13.79 -35.88
C GLN A 83 13.23 -12.50 -36.01
N ASN A 84 14.47 -12.65 -36.43
CA ASN A 84 15.37 -11.56 -36.81
C ASN A 84 15.94 -11.85 -38.19
N ILE A 85 15.79 -10.90 -39.12
CA ILE A 85 16.39 -10.95 -40.46
C ILE A 85 17.58 -10.01 -40.47
N ARG A 86 18.74 -10.50 -40.90
CA ARG A 86 19.99 -9.75 -40.99
C ARG A 86 20.60 -9.98 -42.36
N ASN A 87 20.36 -9.06 -43.27
CA ASN A 87 20.89 -9.10 -44.62
C ASN A 87 22.29 -8.48 -44.65
N ASN A 88 23.11 -8.91 -45.60
CA ASN A 88 24.42 -8.32 -45.86
C ASN A 88 25.34 -8.28 -44.62
N VAL A 89 25.35 -9.34 -43.81
CA VAL A 89 26.27 -9.46 -42.66
C VAL A 89 27.65 -9.85 -43.17
N PRO A 90 28.71 -9.07 -42.88
CA PRO A 90 30.07 -9.43 -43.26
C PRO A 90 30.55 -10.62 -42.43
N VAL A 91 31.11 -11.61 -43.12
CA VAL A 91 31.79 -12.77 -42.55
C VAL A 91 33.25 -12.71 -43.02
N GLN A 92 34.19 -12.70 -42.08
CA GLN A 92 35.62 -12.66 -42.36
C GLN A 92 36.33 -13.74 -41.55
N ASN A 93 37.09 -14.60 -42.23
CA ASN A 93 37.73 -15.77 -41.62
C ASN A 93 36.75 -16.61 -40.79
N GLY A 94 35.52 -16.75 -41.30
CA GLY A 94 34.40 -17.41 -40.65
C GLY A 94 33.73 -16.63 -39.53
N LEU A 95 34.30 -15.53 -39.02
CA LEU A 95 33.73 -14.78 -37.90
C LEU A 95 32.72 -13.74 -38.40
N PHE A 96 31.62 -13.60 -37.66
CA PHE A 96 30.64 -12.54 -37.88
C PHE A 96 30.07 -12.03 -36.56
N THR A 97 29.64 -10.78 -36.58
CA THR A 97 28.92 -10.13 -35.48
C THR A 97 27.65 -9.49 -36.04
N THR A 98 26.54 -9.66 -35.36
CA THR A 98 25.28 -8.99 -35.68
C THR A 98 24.49 -8.71 -34.40
N PHE A 99 23.35 -8.04 -34.51
CA PHE A 99 22.48 -7.72 -33.38
C PHE A 99 21.18 -8.50 -33.46
N LEU A 100 20.75 -9.14 -32.39
CA LEU A 100 19.45 -9.80 -32.29
C LEU A 100 18.52 -8.94 -31.45
N TYR A 101 17.40 -8.52 -32.02
CA TYR A 101 16.36 -7.83 -31.27
C TYR A 101 15.57 -8.85 -30.45
N LEU A 102 15.62 -8.71 -29.13
CA LEU A 102 14.97 -9.53 -28.11
C LEU A 102 14.12 -8.63 -27.21
N PRO A 103 12.91 -8.21 -27.66
CA PRO A 103 12.05 -7.38 -26.85
C PRO A 103 11.69 -8.07 -25.52
N PRO A 104 11.48 -7.31 -24.43
CA PRO A 104 11.23 -7.86 -23.09
C PRO A 104 10.15 -8.96 -23.03
N ARG A 105 9.11 -8.87 -23.88
CA ARG A 105 8.04 -9.88 -23.97
C ARG A 105 8.50 -11.29 -24.34
N TYR A 106 9.68 -11.44 -24.95
CA TYR A 106 10.25 -12.77 -25.28
C TYR A 106 11.09 -13.32 -24.13
N VAL A 107 11.77 -12.45 -23.38
CA VAL A 107 12.70 -12.80 -22.30
C VAL A 107 12.03 -12.70 -20.93
N VAL A 108 10.84 -13.30 -20.82
CA VAL A 108 10.02 -13.26 -19.61
C VAL A 108 10.35 -14.31 -18.54
N GLY A 109 11.42 -15.10 -18.53
CA GLY A 109 12.33 -15.71 -19.49
C GLY A 109 12.23 -17.24 -19.43
N ASN A 110 11.27 -17.76 -20.17
CA ASN A 110 11.21 -19.17 -20.55
C ASN A 110 12.49 -19.56 -21.31
N GLU A 111 12.76 -20.85 -21.45
CA GLU A 111 13.86 -21.28 -22.31
C GLU A 111 13.65 -20.76 -23.74
N LEU A 112 14.69 -20.17 -24.32
CA LEU A 112 14.69 -19.70 -25.69
C LEU A 112 15.81 -20.41 -26.47
N TRP A 113 15.44 -20.88 -27.65
CA TRP A 113 16.31 -21.64 -28.53
C TRP A 113 16.42 -20.93 -29.88
N LEU A 114 17.64 -20.58 -30.27
CA LEU A 114 17.97 -19.88 -31.50
C LEU A 114 18.24 -20.88 -32.63
N GLU A 115 17.37 -20.89 -33.63
CA GLU A 115 17.63 -21.54 -34.91
C GLU A 115 18.28 -20.52 -35.86
N VAL A 116 19.47 -20.85 -36.35
CA VAL A 116 20.19 -20.00 -37.29
C VAL A 116 20.02 -20.57 -38.69
N ARG A 117 19.62 -19.72 -39.63
CA ARG A 117 19.61 -20.07 -41.05
C ARG A 117 20.44 -19.07 -41.83
N VAL A 118 21.15 -19.53 -42.83
CA VAL A 118 22.13 -18.71 -43.56
C VAL A 118 22.11 -19.00 -45.05
N ARG A 119 22.41 -17.98 -45.86
CA ARG A 119 22.74 -18.12 -47.29
C ARG A 119 23.72 -17.01 -47.71
N PRO A 120 24.49 -17.20 -48.79
CA PRO A 120 25.26 -16.11 -49.39
C PRO A 120 24.34 -14.94 -49.79
N LYS A 121 24.85 -13.71 -49.68
CA LYS A 121 24.12 -12.48 -50.03
C LYS A 121 23.51 -12.60 -51.43
N GLY A 122 22.21 -12.33 -51.53
CA GLY A 122 21.51 -12.33 -52.83
C GLY A 122 21.29 -13.71 -53.43
N GLY A 123 21.60 -14.79 -52.70
CA GLY A 123 21.26 -16.15 -53.13
C GLY A 123 19.75 -16.35 -53.27
N THR A 124 19.32 -17.00 -54.34
CA THR A 124 17.90 -17.29 -54.62
C THR A 124 17.39 -18.56 -53.93
N HIS A 125 18.31 -19.42 -53.46
CA HIS A 125 17.97 -20.62 -52.72
C HIS A 125 17.42 -20.30 -51.32
N PRO A 126 16.62 -21.21 -50.72
CA PRO A 126 16.22 -21.12 -49.32
C PRO A 126 17.43 -21.08 -48.39
N HIS A 127 17.28 -20.45 -47.21
CA HIS A 127 18.33 -20.43 -46.21
C HIS A 127 18.60 -21.84 -45.66
N THR A 128 19.88 -22.22 -45.59
CA THR A 128 20.33 -23.47 -44.99
C THR A 128 20.19 -23.39 -43.47
N VAL A 129 19.59 -24.42 -42.85
CA VAL A 129 19.42 -24.48 -41.39
C VAL A 129 20.71 -25.01 -40.74
N LEU A 130 21.26 -24.24 -39.80
CA LEU A 130 22.39 -24.67 -38.97
C LEU A 130 21.84 -25.35 -37.72
N SER A 131 21.93 -26.68 -37.68
CA SER A 131 21.44 -27.51 -36.57
C SER A 131 22.58 -27.92 -35.63
N PRO A 132 22.31 -28.14 -34.33
CA PRO A 132 21.03 -27.95 -33.63
C PRO A 132 20.79 -26.47 -33.25
N ARG A 133 19.56 -26.16 -32.78
CA ARG A 133 19.27 -24.86 -32.16
C ARG A 133 20.17 -24.61 -30.95
N GLN A 134 20.56 -23.37 -30.77
CA GLN A 134 21.44 -22.95 -29.69
C GLN A 134 20.63 -22.36 -28.53
N PRO A 135 20.88 -22.72 -27.26
CA PRO A 135 20.18 -22.11 -26.15
C PRO A 135 20.62 -20.65 -25.97
N ILE A 136 19.67 -19.76 -25.72
CA ILE A 136 19.96 -18.40 -25.28
C ILE A 136 20.10 -18.45 -23.76
N SER A 137 21.34 -18.35 -23.29
CA SER A 137 21.65 -18.40 -21.85
C SER A 137 21.53 -17.01 -21.22
N PRO A 138 21.01 -16.90 -20.00
CA PRO A 138 21.06 -15.65 -19.24
C PRO A 138 22.51 -15.29 -18.88
N VAL A 139 22.81 -13.99 -18.82
CA VAL A 139 24.05 -13.47 -18.22
C VAL A 139 23.89 -13.40 -16.69
N PRO A 140 24.95 -13.48 -15.87
CA PRO A 140 24.83 -13.58 -14.41
C PRO A 140 23.96 -12.50 -13.75
N TYR A 141 24.05 -11.24 -14.19
CA TYR A 141 23.18 -10.16 -13.70
C TYR A 141 21.71 -10.26 -14.15
N ALA A 142 21.42 -11.05 -15.19
CA ALA A 142 20.04 -11.34 -15.62
C ALA A 142 19.41 -12.53 -14.87
N LEU A 143 20.22 -13.41 -14.25
CA LEU A 143 19.72 -14.54 -13.46
C LEU A 143 19.03 -14.10 -12.17
N SER A 144 19.57 -13.07 -11.50
CA SER A 144 18.97 -12.52 -10.29
C SER A 144 17.68 -11.72 -10.57
N LEU A 145 17.09 -11.81 -11.77
CA LEU A 145 15.77 -11.28 -12.07
C LEU A 145 14.74 -12.39 -12.37
N ARG A 146 15.16 -13.68 -12.45
CA ARG A 146 14.21 -14.79 -12.67
C ARG A 146 14.68 -16.18 -12.18
N PRO A 147 13.82 -16.94 -11.45
CA PRO A 147 12.63 -16.46 -10.75
C PRO A 147 13.06 -15.73 -9.48
N SER A 148 12.44 -14.57 -9.22
CA SER A 148 12.76 -13.67 -8.09
C SER A 148 13.98 -12.77 -8.30
N ALA A 149 13.85 -11.54 -7.80
CA ALA A 149 14.97 -10.66 -7.56
C ALA A 149 15.37 -10.69 -6.09
N HIS A 150 16.59 -11.14 -5.80
CA HIS A 150 17.18 -11.06 -4.46
C HIS A 150 18.26 -9.97 -4.47
N ILE A 151 17.95 -8.83 -3.89
CA ILE A 151 18.85 -7.68 -3.81
C ILE A 151 19.17 -7.45 -2.33
N GLU A 152 20.43 -7.63 -1.97
CA GLU A 152 20.91 -7.53 -0.59
C GLU A 152 22.21 -6.74 -0.56
N GLY A 153 22.34 -5.85 0.42
CA GLY A 153 23.53 -5.03 0.59
C GLY A 153 23.41 -4.13 1.82
N ASN A 154 24.53 -3.84 2.45
CA ASN A 154 24.62 -2.81 3.48
C ASN A 154 24.81 -1.46 2.79
N VAL A 155 23.76 -0.64 2.72
CA VAL A 155 23.76 0.67 2.05
C VAL A 155 23.45 1.78 3.07
N PRO A 156 24.46 2.25 3.84
CA PRO A 156 24.26 3.35 4.78
C PRO A 156 23.77 4.61 4.06
N ASN A 157 22.77 5.29 4.64
CA ASN A 157 22.22 6.56 4.14
C ASN A 157 21.71 6.51 2.68
N GLY A 158 21.22 5.35 2.22
CA GLY A 158 20.69 5.18 0.87
C GLY A 158 19.56 4.16 0.80
N SER A 159 19.16 3.82 -0.42
CA SER A 159 18.13 2.82 -0.69
C SER A 159 18.72 1.66 -1.49
N THR A 160 18.51 0.43 -1.04
CA THR A 160 18.90 -0.77 -1.79
C THR A 160 18.17 -0.85 -3.14
N ILE A 161 16.96 -0.31 -3.21
CA ILE A 161 16.19 -0.12 -4.45
C ILE A 161 15.64 1.32 -4.44
N LEU A 162 15.96 2.10 -5.48
CA LEU A 162 15.36 3.40 -5.75
C LEU A 162 14.57 3.31 -7.07
N VAL A 163 13.25 3.46 -6.99
CA VAL A 163 12.38 3.53 -8.17
C VAL A 163 11.86 4.95 -8.29
N SER A 164 12.17 5.62 -9.42
CA SER A 164 11.72 6.98 -9.71
C SER A 164 10.94 7.00 -11.01
N ASN A 165 9.67 7.42 -10.93
CA ASN A 165 8.84 7.70 -12.10
C ASN A 165 8.69 9.22 -12.21
N GLN A 166 9.25 9.80 -13.27
CA GLN A 166 9.27 11.26 -13.50
C GLN A 166 8.10 11.75 -14.35
N ALA A 167 7.10 10.91 -14.63
CA ALA A 167 5.91 11.31 -15.35
C ALA A 167 5.16 12.41 -14.59
N THR A 168 4.90 13.54 -15.26
CA THR A 168 4.18 14.70 -14.71
C THR A 168 2.75 14.81 -15.23
N SER A 169 2.35 13.94 -16.16
CA SER A 169 1.01 13.84 -16.72
C SER A 169 0.51 12.39 -16.68
N HIS A 170 -0.82 12.21 -16.67
CA HIS A 170 -1.52 10.93 -16.60
C HIS A 170 -1.44 10.22 -15.23
N ILE A 171 -2.34 9.25 -15.01
CA ILE A 171 -2.28 8.37 -13.84
C ILE A 171 -1.12 7.39 -14.07
N SER A 172 -0.10 7.44 -13.20
CA SER A 172 1.07 6.58 -13.30
C SER A 172 1.50 6.08 -11.92
N SER A 173 2.18 4.95 -11.89
CA SER A 173 2.67 4.31 -10.65
C SER A 173 4.16 4.02 -10.77
N GLY A 174 4.94 4.29 -9.74
CA GLY A 174 6.34 3.87 -9.70
C GLY A 174 6.48 2.35 -9.64
N ILE A 175 5.67 1.69 -8.79
CA ILE A 175 5.62 0.24 -8.64
C ILE A 175 4.16 -0.20 -8.78
N HIS A 176 3.91 -1.18 -9.65
CA HIS A 176 2.61 -1.84 -9.79
C HIS A 176 2.79 -3.33 -9.48
N ALA A 177 2.25 -3.77 -8.35
CA ALA A 177 2.33 -5.16 -7.90
C ALA A 177 0.94 -5.80 -7.93
N ILE A 178 0.82 -6.97 -8.55
CA ILE A 178 -0.43 -7.72 -8.70
C ILE A 178 -0.21 -9.14 -8.21
N THR A 179 -1.16 -9.66 -7.42
CA THR A 179 -1.24 -11.08 -7.08
C THR A 179 -2.63 -11.61 -7.42
N LEU A 180 -2.68 -12.85 -7.94
CA LEU A 180 -3.94 -13.57 -8.18
C LEU A 180 -4.20 -14.62 -7.10
N ALA A 181 -3.36 -14.70 -6.07
CA ALA A 181 -3.53 -15.64 -4.99
C ALA A 181 -4.65 -15.16 -4.04
N PRO A 182 -5.70 -15.96 -3.77
CA PRO A 182 -6.85 -15.56 -2.94
C PRO A 182 -6.54 -15.12 -1.50
N ARG A 183 -5.31 -15.39 -1.03
CA ARG A 183 -4.77 -14.95 0.28
C ARG A 183 -3.32 -14.46 0.15
N GLY A 184 -2.95 -14.01 -1.05
CA GLY A 184 -1.63 -13.47 -1.32
C GLY A 184 -1.57 -11.99 -0.98
N PHE A 185 -0.37 -11.52 -0.69
CA PHE A 185 -0.08 -10.10 -0.57
C PHE A 185 0.55 -9.63 -1.87
N ALA A 186 0.04 -8.55 -2.46
CA ALA A 186 0.66 -7.93 -3.63
C ALA A 186 2.05 -7.36 -3.27
N GLY A 187 2.21 -6.88 -2.03
CA GLY A 187 3.49 -6.51 -1.43
C GLY A 187 3.57 -6.92 0.03
N ARG A 188 4.75 -7.30 0.50
CA ARG A 188 5.03 -7.61 1.91
C ARG A 188 6.20 -6.74 2.37
N PHE A 189 5.95 -5.89 3.35
CA PHE A 189 6.93 -4.97 3.93
C PHE A 189 7.17 -5.35 5.39
N GLU A 190 8.42 -5.55 5.78
CA GLU A 190 8.78 -6.00 7.13
C GLU A 190 10.00 -5.21 7.60
N SER A 191 9.88 -4.55 8.76
CA SER A 191 11.02 -4.04 9.51
C SER A 191 11.29 -4.99 10.68
N ARG A 192 12.52 -5.50 10.76
CA ARG A 192 12.98 -6.35 11.88
C ARG A 192 13.68 -5.58 12.99
N ALA A 193 13.91 -4.28 12.77
CA ALA A 193 14.56 -3.42 13.74
C ALA A 193 13.53 -2.84 14.71
N GLU A 194 13.88 -2.77 15.99
CA GLU A 194 13.09 -2.07 17.00
C GLU A 194 12.91 -0.59 16.60
N GLY A 195 11.67 -0.12 16.57
CA GLY A 195 11.32 1.25 16.18
C GLY A 195 11.36 1.54 14.66
N GLY A 196 11.74 0.58 13.81
CA GLY A 196 11.74 0.76 12.36
C GLY A 196 10.32 0.66 11.77
N ALA A 197 9.95 1.62 10.92
CA ALA A 197 8.71 1.56 10.15
C ALA A 197 8.87 0.65 8.92
N ALA A 198 7.92 -0.24 8.69
CA ALA A 198 7.91 -1.07 7.49
C ALA A 198 7.53 -0.27 6.22
N ILE A 199 6.65 0.72 6.37
CA ILE A 199 6.20 1.62 5.29
C ILE A 199 6.36 3.06 5.77
N TYR A 200 7.05 3.87 4.98
CA TYR A 200 7.08 5.31 5.10
C TYR A 200 6.51 5.90 3.81
N ALA A 201 5.40 6.62 3.92
CA ALA A 201 4.73 7.26 2.80
C ALA A 201 4.69 8.77 3.03
N ARG A 202 4.89 9.53 1.95
CA ARG A 202 4.88 10.99 1.97
C ARG A 202 4.46 11.53 0.60
N ALA A 203 3.47 12.40 0.59
CA ALA A 203 3.05 13.19 -0.55
C ALA A 203 3.78 14.54 -0.58
N GLY A 204 3.92 15.10 -1.78
CA GLY A 204 4.57 16.40 -1.98
C GLY A 204 3.70 17.62 -1.67
N SER A 205 2.40 17.41 -1.40
CA SER A 205 1.41 18.46 -1.10
C SER A 205 0.67 18.11 0.18
N ASP A 206 0.48 19.10 1.05
CA ASP A 206 -0.17 18.91 2.36
C ASP A 206 -1.64 18.49 2.26
N SER A 207 -2.27 18.66 1.09
CA SER A 207 -3.66 18.22 0.83
C SER A 207 -3.76 16.90 0.09
N ALA A 208 -2.64 16.33 -0.36
CA ALA A 208 -2.64 15.04 -1.04
C ALA A 208 -2.53 13.92 0.01
N PRO A 209 -3.25 12.79 -0.17
CA PRO A 209 -3.13 11.67 0.73
C PRO A 209 -1.74 11.02 0.62
N ASP A 210 -1.10 10.75 1.75
CA ASP A 210 0.16 9.99 1.81
C ASP A 210 -0.07 8.50 1.48
N LEU A 211 -1.22 7.95 1.88
CA LEU A 211 -1.61 6.56 1.68
C LEU A 211 -3.07 6.49 1.24
N ILE A 212 -3.32 5.82 0.11
CA ILE A 212 -4.67 5.51 -0.38
C ILE A 212 -4.84 3.99 -0.33
N LEU A 213 -5.89 3.53 0.35
CA LEU A 213 -6.36 2.15 0.29
C LEU A 213 -7.61 2.14 -0.59
N GLY A 214 -7.46 1.66 -1.83
CA GLY A 214 -8.50 1.73 -2.84
C GLY A 214 -9.48 0.55 -2.82
N ALA A 215 -10.64 0.76 -3.42
CA ALA A 215 -11.62 -0.26 -3.74
C ALA A 215 -11.57 -0.64 -5.24
N ASN A 216 -12.05 -1.83 -5.58
CA ASN A 216 -12.37 -2.19 -6.96
C ASN A 216 -13.74 -1.62 -7.36
N ASN A 217 -14.01 -1.49 -8.66
CA ASN A 217 -15.27 -0.90 -9.18
C ASN A 217 -16.53 -1.79 -8.95
N SER A 218 -16.53 -2.69 -7.95
CA SER A 218 -17.72 -3.45 -7.58
C SER A 218 -18.50 -2.71 -6.50
N SER A 219 -19.83 -2.80 -6.55
CA SER A 219 -20.75 -2.07 -5.68
C SER A 219 -20.73 -2.50 -4.19
N TYR A 220 -19.78 -3.36 -3.78
CA TYR A 220 -19.74 -3.99 -2.46
C TYR A 220 -18.32 -4.19 -1.93
N ASP A 221 -17.33 -3.45 -2.44
CA ASP A 221 -15.97 -3.59 -1.93
C ASP A 221 -15.79 -2.78 -0.63
N ASN A 222 -15.58 -3.49 0.47
CA ASN A 222 -15.31 -2.90 1.76
C ASN A 222 -13.79 -2.88 1.97
N GLY A 223 -13.19 -1.69 1.93
CA GLY A 223 -11.82 -1.51 2.37
C GLY A 223 -11.70 -1.86 3.85
N VAL A 224 -10.94 -2.90 4.20
CA VAL A 224 -10.72 -3.30 5.59
C VAL A 224 -9.27 -3.06 5.99
N ILE A 225 -9.06 -2.25 7.04
CA ILE A 225 -7.80 -2.18 7.79
C ILE A 225 -7.96 -3.10 9.01
N SER A 226 -7.09 -4.10 9.15
CA SER A 226 -7.14 -5.08 10.24
C SER A 226 -5.75 -5.35 10.81
N SER A 227 -5.67 -5.72 12.08
CA SER A 227 -4.46 -6.32 12.68
C SER A 227 -4.27 -7.76 12.16
N GLU A 228 -3.15 -8.43 12.50
CA GLU A 228 -2.90 -9.80 12.04
C GLU A 228 -3.90 -10.78 12.68
N PRO A 229 -4.82 -11.37 11.92
CA PRO A 229 -5.94 -12.12 12.48
C PRO A 229 -5.55 -13.42 13.18
N ARG A 230 -4.31 -13.91 12.98
CA ARG A 230 -3.80 -15.13 13.63
C ARG A 230 -3.02 -14.85 14.91
N ASP A 231 -2.68 -13.59 15.16
CA ASP A 231 -1.97 -13.18 16.36
C ASP A 231 -2.96 -12.52 17.32
N LEU A 232 -3.23 -13.19 18.44
CA LEU A 232 -4.24 -12.79 19.41
C LEU A 232 -3.89 -11.48 20.12
N ASP A 233 -2.61 -11.10 20.10
CA ASP A 233 -2.10 -9.89 20.74
C ASP A 233 -1.87 -8.74 19.73
N SER A 234 -2.42 -8.85 18.52
CA SER A 234 -2.20 -7.86 17.47
C SER A 234 -3.14 -6.65 17.59
N ASP A 235 -2.53 -5.47 17.67
CA ASP A 235 -3.25 -4.20 17.78
C ASP A 235 -3.26 -3.41 16.47
N ILE A 236 -4.30 -2.58 16.29
CA ILE A 236 -4.23 -1.41 15.41
C ILE A 236 -4.15 -0.17 16.31
N VAL A 237 -3.11 0.64 16.14
CA VAL A 237 -2.94 1.89 16.88
C VAL A 237 -2.74 3.05 15.91
N LEU A 238 -3.61 4.06 16.01
CA LEU A 238 -3.48 5.33 15.31
C LEU A 238 -2.90 6.38 16.26
N ARG A 239 -1.75 6.97 15.92
CA ARG A 239 -1.08 8.02 16.72
C ARG A 239 -0.87 9.26 15.86
N THR A 240 -1.30 10.41 16.37
CA THR A 240 -1.12 11.72 15.74
C THR A 240 -0.47 12.67 16.76
N ASN A 241 0.37 13.59 16.31
CA ASN A 241 0.85 14.68 17.17
C ASN A 241 -0.22 15.77 17.34
N ASP A 242 -1.11 15.89 16.34
CA ASP A 242 -2.21 16.84 16.31
C ASP A 242 -3.54 16.11 16.12
N THR A 243 -4.41 16.58 15.23
CA THR A 243 -5.77 16.06 15.04
C THR A 243 -5.78 14.72 14.29
N LEU A 244 -6.54 13.76 14.82
CA LEU A 244 -7.06 12.62 14.06
C LEU A 244 -8.44 12.99 13.51
N ARG A 245 -8.59 12.96 12.19
CA ARG A 245 -9.86 13.25 11.49
C ARG A 245 -10.34 12.03 10.74
N ILE A 246 -11.63 11.74 10.83
CA ILE A 246 -12.34 10.70 10.07
C ILE A 246 -13.46 11.42 9.31
N ASP A 247 -13.41 11.37 7.99
CA ASP A 247 -14.41 11.98 7.11
C ASP A 247 -15.36 10.89 6.57
N LEU A 248 -16.66 11.08 6.80
CA LEU A 248 -17.72 10.22 6.30
C LEU A 248 -18.35 10.87 5.04
N ASP A 249 -18.68 10.08 4.01
CA ASP A 249 -19.23 10.51 2.72
C ASP A 249 -18.49 11.74 2.09
N ALA A 250 -17.17 11.69 2.03
CA ALA A 250 -16.36 12.83 1.58
C ALA A 250 -16.64 13.26 0.12
N ASP A 251 -17.09 12.35 -0.74
CA ASP A 251 -17.47 12.62 -2.13
C ASP A 251 -18.93 13.06 -2.29
N LYS A 252 -19.70 13.10 -1.20
CA LYS A 252 -21.11 13.51 -1.14
C LYS A 252 -22.00 12.64 -2.03
N SER A 253 -21.70 11.34 -2.07
CA SER A 253 -22.46 10.37 -2.84
C SER A 253 -23.88 10.18 -2.29
N GLY A 254 -24.10 10.52 -1.01
CA GLY A 254 -25.37 10.30 -0.32
C GLY A 254 -25.60 8.83 0.07
N ASN A 255 -24.53 8.02 0.10
CA ASN A 255 -24.57 6.68 0.66
C ASN A 255 -24.28 6.77 2.17
N ASP A 256 -25.13 6.13 2.97
CA ASP A 256 -24.98 6.06 4.42
C ASP A 256 -23.56 5.62 4.80
N SER A 257 -22.80 6.56 5.37
CA SER A 257 -21.45 6.33 5.91
C SER A 257 -21.48 6.44 7.42
N ASP A 258 -20.95 5.43 8.10
CA ASP A 258 -20.99 5.32 9.56
C ASP A 258 -19.59 5.13 10.16
N PHE A 259 -19.33 5.79 11.30
CA PHE A 259 -18.22 5.43 12.20
C PHE A 259 -18.75 4.63 13.38
N GLU A 260 -18.56 3.32 13.33
CA GLU A 260 -19.09 2.38 14.31
C GLU A 260 -18.02 1.83 15.26
N ILE A 261 -18.38 1.71 16.54
CA ILE A 261 -17.68 0.87 17.51
C ILE A 261 -18.61 -0.27 17.89
N ARG A 262 -18.15 -1.51 17.73
CA ARG A 262 -18.93 -2.72 18.03
C ARG A 262 -18.23 -3.58 19.07
N ASP A 263 -19.02 -4.39 19.79
CA ASP A 263 -18.47 -5.42 20.68
C ASP A 263 -18.07 -6.70 19.93
N LYS A 264 -17.52 -7.68 20.66
CA LYS A 264 -17.10 -8.98 20.11
C LYS A 264 -18.23 -9.81 19.47
N ASP A 265 -19.48 -9.54 19.83
CA ASP A 265 -20.67 -10.23 19.33
C ASP A 265 -21.31 -9.44 18.17
N GLY A 266 -20.69 -8.31 17.77
CA GLY A 266 -21.12 -7.45 16.67
C GLY A 266 -22.15 -6.39 17.06
N HIS A 267 -22.48 -6.24 18.34
CA HIS A 267 -23.45 -5.24 18.78
C HIS A 267 -22.86 -3.83 18.71
N LEU A 268 -23.65 -2.87 18.22
CA LEU A 268 -23.27 -1.47 18.14
C LEU A 268 -23.20 -0.83 19.54
N LEU A 269 -22.05 -0.20 19.83
CA LEU A 269 -21.79 0.53 21.07
C LEU A 269 -21.83 2.05 20.85
N PHE A 270 -21.36 2.50 19.69
CA PHE A 270 -21.27 3.90 19.31
C PHE A 270 -21.38 3.99 17.79
N ASN A 271 -22.19 4.94 17.29
CA ASN A 271 -22.21 5.31 15.88
C ASN A 271 -22.19 6.83 15.74
N VAL A 272 -21.47 7.29 14.72
CA VAL A 272 -21.63 8.62 14.14
C VAL A 272 -22.00 8.41 12.68
N ASP A 273 -23.20 8.80 12.30
CA ASP A 273 -23.62 8.80 10.90
C ASP A 273 -23.08 10.04 10.16
N ASP A 274 -23.22 10.04 8.84
CA ASP A 274 -22.83 11.12 7.94
C ASP A 274 -23.61 12.43 8.15
N SER A 275 -24.76 12.37 8.82
CA SER A 275 -25.51 13.55 9.27
C SER A 275 -24.89 14.22 10.51
N GLY A 276 -23.94 13.54 11.15
CA GLY A 276 -23.29 13.96 12.40
C GLY A 276 -24.10 13.61 13.65
N ALA A 277 -25.15 12.80 13.52
CA ALA A 277 -25.91 12.32 14.66
C ALA A 277 -25.09 11.27 15.42
N VAL A 278 -24.87 11.54 16.71
CA VAL A 278 -24.24 10.57 17.60
C VAL A 278 -25.33 9.69 18.19
N ILE A 279 -25.49 8.49 17.64
CA ILE A 279 -26.38 7.49 18.21
C ILE A 279 -25.57 6.70 19.25
N SER A 280 -25.76 7.05 20.51
CA SER A 280 -25.25 6.26 21.64
C SER A 280 -26.41 5.59 22.36
N ALA A 281 -26.20 4.38 22.88
CA ALA A 281 -27.12 3.80 23.84
C ALA A 281 -27.30 4.77 25.02
N LEU A 282 -28.54 5.03 25.45
CA LEU A 282 -28.82 5.86 26.63
C LEU A 282 -27.84 5.50 27.75
N PRO A 283 -27.02 6.45 28.24
CA PRO A 283 -25.95 6.15 29.18
C PRO A 283 -26.51 5.44 30.41
N ARG A 284 -25.76 4.52 31.00
CA ARG A 284 -26.19 3.87 32.24
C ARG A 284 -26.29 4.93 33.36
N PRO A 285 -27.33 4.92 34.20
CA PRO A 285 -27.42 5.86 35.30
C PRO A 285 -26.27 5.63 36.28
N ALA A 286 -25.69 6.72 36.79
CA ALA A 286 -24.64 6.70 37.81
C ALA A 286 -25.14 6.14 39.15
N TYR A 287 -26.45 6.21 39.39
CA TYR A 287 -27.11 5.56 40.52
C TYR A 287 -28.46 4.98 40.09
N ASN A 288 -28.76 3.77 40.55
CA ASN A 288 -30.06 3.13 40.37
C ASN A 288 -30.45 2.46 41.70
N SER A 289 -31.56 2.89 42.30
CA SER A 289 -32.01 2.35 43.58
C SER A 289 -32.54 0.91 43.50
N GLY A 290 -32.78 0.39 42.29
CA GLY A 290 -33.71 -0.72 42.10
C GLY A 290 -35.14 -0.35 42.52
N TRP A 291 -36.02 -1.32 42.63
CA TRP A 291 -37.37 -1.11 43.17
C TRP A 291 -37.35 -1.09 44.69
N VAL A 292 -37.72 0.04 45.29
CA VAL A 292 -37.77 0.26 46.73
C VAL A 292 -39.22 0.37 47.17
N ALA A 293 -39.65 -0.45 48.12
CA ALA A 293 -40.98 -0.35 48.72
C ALA A 293 -41.12 0.93 49.56
N LEU A 294 -42.26 1.61 49.43
CA LEU A 294 -42.70 2.73 50.28
C LEU A 294 -44.12 2.49 50.82
N SER A 295 -44.24 2.58 52.13
CA SER A 295 -45.50 2.60 52.86
C SER A 295 -46.23 3.93 52.61
N LYS A 296 -47.54 3.95 52.77
CA LYS A 296 -48.33 5.19 52.62
C LYS A 296 -47.91 6.21 53.67
N GLY A 297 -47.63 7.44 53.26
CA GLY A 297 -47.13 8.50 54.13
C GLY A 297 -45.65 8.40 54.47
N GLU A 298 -44.93 7.40 53.95
CA GLU A 298 -43.51 7.22 54.23
C GLU A 298 -42.66 8.31 53.55
N VAL A 299 -41.71 8.84 54.32
CA VAL A 299 -40.60 9.64 53.84
C VAL A 299 -39.34 8.80 53.98
N LYS A 300 -38.65 8.54 52.88
CA LYS A 300 -37.46 7.69 52.85
C LYS A 300 -36.30 8.40 52.18
N THR A 301 -35.13 8.35 52.79
CA THR A 301 -33.90 8.89 52.21
C THR A 301 -33.13 7.76 51.55
N LEU A 302 -32.83 7.92 50.25
CA LEU A 302 -32.00 7.01 49.48
C LEU A 302 -30.60 7.59 49.34
N THR A 303 -29.59 6.82 49.72
CA THR A 303 -28.18 7.23 49.61
C THR A 303 -27.61 6.78 48.28
N HIS A 304 -27.16 7.74 47.45
CA HIS A 304 -26.53 7.48 46.15
C HIS A 304 -25.01 7.72 46.13
N ASN A 305 -24.44 8.40 47.14
CA ASN A 305 -22.99 8.59 47.31
C ASN A 305 -22.24 9.18 46.10
N LEU A 306 -22.92 9.92 45.21
CA LEU A 306 -22.31 10.46 43.98
C LEU A 306 -21.31 11.60 44.24
N ARG A 307 -21.48 12.35 45.34
CA ARG A 307 -20.58 13.40 45.87
C ARG A 307 -20.25 14.57 44.93
N GLY A 308 -20.85 14.65 43.74
CA GLY A 308 -20.77 15.78 42.82
C GLY A 308 -21.84 16.86 43.06
N ASN A 309 -21.79 17.92 42.25
CA ASN A 309 -22.75 19.03 42.30
C ASN A 309 -24.16 18.56 41.85
N PRO A 310 -25.20 18.66 42.70
CA PRO A 310 -26.57 18.27 42.36
C PRO A 310 -27.17 18.97 41.14
N ASN A 311 -26.67 20.16 40.77
CA ASN A 311 -27.12 20.86 39.56
C ASN A 311 -26.79 20.10 38.27
N ASN A 312 -25.85 19.16 38.33
CA ASN A 312 -25.44 18.33 37.19
C ASN A 312 -26.15 16.97 37.18
N TYR A 313 -27.11 16.76 38.09
CA TYR A 313 -27.83 15.49 38.20
C TYR A 313 -29.16 15.56 37.44
N VAL A 314 -29.40 14.57 36.57
CA VAL A 314 -30.71 14.31 35.98
C VAL A 314 -31.34 13.16 36.75
N VAL A 315 -32.50 13.41 37.36
CA VAL A 315 -33.21 12.42 38.17
C VAL A 315 -34.45 11.94 37.43
N ASP A 316 -34.54 10.63 37.21
CA ASP A 316 -35.79 9.94 36.89
C ASP A 316 -36.31 9.24 38.14
N MET A 317 -37.59 9.42 38.44
CA MET A 317 -38.29 8.60 39.42
C MET A 317 -39.51 7.96 38.77
N THR A 318 -39.58 6.64 38.83
CA THR A 318 -40.70 5.86 38.31
C THR A 318 -41.37 5.11 39.45
N CYS A 319 -42.70 5.07 39.45
CA CYS A 319 -43.46 4.26 40.38
C CYS A 319 -43.81 2.91 39.76
N LYS A 320 -44.08 1.92 40.62
CA LYS A 320 -44.70 0.66 40.24
C LYS A 320 -45.77 0.29 41.26
N SER A 321 -46.92 -0.13 40.74
CA SER A 321 -47.99 -0.71 41.53
C SER A 321 -47.99 -2.24 41.47
N HIS A 322 -48.55 -2.87 42.50
CA HIS A 322 -48.85 -4.30 42.48
C HIS A 322 -50.15 -4.63 41.73
N TRP A 323 -50.98 -3.62 41.44
CA TRP A 323 -52.15 -3.76 40.59
C TRP A 323 -51.74 -3.81 39.11
N ALA A 324 -52.15 -4.86 38.40
CA ALA A 324 -51.81 -5.09 37.00
C ALA A 324 -52.23 -3.93 36.08
N ASP A 325 -53.34 -3.27 36.40
CA ASP A 325 -53.92 -2.16 35.62
C ASP A 325 -53.09 -0.86 35.68
N HIS A 326 -52.09 -0.80 36.56
CA HIS A 326 -51.25 0.39 36.71
C HIS A 326 -49.76 0.12 36.50
N GLY A 327 -49.27 -1.10 36.78
CA GLY A 327 -47.90 -1.51 36.46
C GLY A 327 -46.85 -0.44 36.81
N ILE A 328 -45.90 -0.19 35.90
CA ILE A 328 -44.95 0.93 35.99
C ILE A 328 -45.64 2.21 35.52
N ASN A 329 -45.68 3.24 36.38
CA ASN A 329 -46.44 4.47 36.12
C ASN A 329 -45.80 5.72 36.74
N GLN A 330 -46.37 6.88 36.42
CA GLN A 330 -46.08 8.18 37.03
C GLN A 330 -47.39 8.87 37.47
N ARG A 331 -48.40 8.10 37.88
CA ARG A 331 -49.70 8.64 38.24
C ARG A 331 -49.58 9.52 39.48
N PHE A 332 -50.11 10.75 39.41
CA PHE A 332 -50.00 11.76 40.46
C PHE A 332 -48.54 12.06 40.87
N PHE A 333 -47.60 11.94 39.94
CA PHE A 333 -46.22 12.36 40.16
C PHE A 333 -46.16 13.84 40.54
N GLY A 334 -45.31 14.19 41.51
CA GLY A 334 -45.26 15.54 42.10
C GLY A 334 -46.24 15.75 43.26
N GLY A 335 -47.13 14.77 43.50
CA GLY A 335 -48.15 14.82 44.54
C GLY A 335 -49.41 15.55 44.07
N ASN A 336 -50.57 15.01 44.43
CA ASN A 336 -51.87 15.61 44.14
C ASN A 336 -52.74 15.66 45.40
N ILE A 337 -53.29 16.83 45.72
CA ILE A 337 -54.22 17.00 46.83
C ILE A 337 -55.64 17.13 46.27
N GLN A 338 -56.50 16.17 46.62
CA GLN A 338 -57.93 16.21 46.27
C GLN A 338 -58.76 16.00 47.54
N ASN A 339 -59.70 16.90 47.81
CA ASN A 339 -60.59 16.84 48.99
C ASN A 339 -59.82 16.63 50.31
N GLY A 340 -58.66 17.30 50.47
CA GLY A 340 -57.80 17.17 51.65
C GLY A 340 -56.97 15.88 51.73
N LYS A 341 -57.06 14.98 50.74
CA LYS A 341 -56.30 13.73 50.66
C LYS A 341 -55.15 13.85 49.65
N GLY A 342 -53.95 13.44 50.06
CA GLY A 342 -52.76 13.45 49.22
C GLY A 342 -52.48 12.11 48.53
N TYR A 343 -52.33 12.13 47.22
CA TYR A 343 -52.08 10.97 46.34
C TYR A 343 -50.77 11.13 45.56
N GLY A 344 -50.18 10.00 45.16
CA GLY A 344 -48.93 9.96 44.40
C GLY A 344 -47.68 9.93 45.25
N ALA A 345 -46.55 10.04 44.55
CA ALA A 345 -45.23 10.11 45.13
C ALA A 345 -44.40 11.19 44.43
N TYR A 346 -43.42 11.73 45.13
CA TYR A 346 -42.46 12.68 44.60
C TYR A 346 -41.10 12.50 45.28
N TRP A 347 -40.05 13.02 44.66
CA TRP A 347 -38.76 13.18 45.31
C TRP A 347 -38.53 14.65 45.66
N ARG A 348 -37.70 14.89 46.68
CA ARG A 348 -37.24 16.22 47.10
C ARG A 348 -35.86 16.13 47.73
N ALA A 349 -35.27 17.28 48.05
CA ALA A 349 -34.01 17.39 48.77
C ALA A 349 -32.89 16.52 48.13
N LEU A 350 -32.68 16.70 46.83
CA LEU A 350 -31.53 16.13 46.13
C LEU A 350 -30.27 16.83 46.65
N GLY A 351 -29.39 16.05 47.28
CA GLY A 351 -28.11 16.50 47.81
C GLY A 351 -26.94 15.85 47.10
N TYR A 352 -25.74 16.12 47.62
CA TYR A 352 -24.50 15.57 47.07
C TYR A 352 -24.42 14.04 47.21
N SER A 353 -25.04 13.43 48.24
CA SER A 353 -24.94 12.00 48.55
C SER A 353 -26.28 11.27 48.73
N SER A 354 -27.40 11.98 48.73
CA SER A 354 -28.72 11.39 48.97
C SER A 354 -29.85 12.15 48.29
N ILE A 355 -30.97 11.47 48.12
CA ILE A 355 -32.24 12.02 47.66
C ILE A 355 -33.37 11.52 48.57
N THR A 356 -34.33 12.39 48.89
CA THR A 356 -35.51 11.99 49.66
C THR A 356 -36.67 11.69 48.74
N VAL A 357 -37.38 10.60 49.01
CA VAL A 357 -38.60 10.19 48.30
C VAL A 357 -39.75 10.16 49.29
N VAL A 358 -40.93 10.55 48.82
CA VAL A 358 -42.14 10.68 49.64
C VAL A 358 -43.29 10.01 48.92
N ARG A 359 -44.00 9.13 49.62
CA ARG A 359 -45.31 8.61 49.19
C ARG A 359 -46.39 9.26 50.04
N LEU A 360 -47.37 9.90 49.43
CA LEU A 360 -48.45 10.57 50.17
C LEU A 360 -49.40 9.55 50.83
N ALA A 361 -50.02 9.95 51.94
CA ALA A 361 -50.74 9.05 52.85
C ALA A 361 -51.97 8.34 52.24
N HIS A 362 -52.52 8.85 51.14
CA HIS A 362 -53.70 8.27 50.48
C HIS A 362 -53.36 7.62 49.14
N ASP A 363 -52.07 7.55 48.77
CA ASP A 363 -51.65 6.92 47.53
C ASP A 363 -51.88 5.39 47.52
N ILE A 364 -52.33 4.86 46.39
CA ILE A 364 -52.53 3.42 46.13
C ILE A 364 -51.89 2.96 44.81
N HIS A 365 -51.01 3.79 44.22
CA HIS A 365 -50.46 3.58 42.87
C HIS A 365 -48.93 3.51 42.81
N CYS A 366 -48.24 3.89 43.89
CA CYS A 366 -46.78 3.97 44.01
C CYS A 366 -46.25 3.12 45.19
N GLU A 367 -46.61 1.84 45.29
CA GLU A 367 -46.06 0.94 46.32
C GLU A 367 -44.55 0.76 46.24
N TYR A 368 -44.03 0.77 45.02
CA TYR A 368 -42.60 0.69 44.77
C TYR A 368 -42.19 1.91 43.96
N ILE A 369 -41.00 2.42 44.24
CA ILE A 369 -40.38 3.45 43.42
C ILE A 369 -39.05 2.94 42.89
N ARG A 370 -38.56 3.56 41.83
CA ARG A 370 -37.18 3.43 41.39
C ARG A 370 -36.67 4.80 41.02
N VAL A 371 -35.56 5.19 41.63
CA VAL A 371 -34.83 6.42 41.32
C VAL A 371 -33.59 6.05 40.51
N ARG A 372 -33.43 6.72 39.37
CA ARG A 372 -32.23 6.67 38.55
C ARG A 372 -31.65 8.07 38.44
N ILE A 373 -30.34 8.20 38.63
CA ILE A 373 -29.64 9.48 38.55
C ILE A 373 -28.53 9.35 37.51
N TRP A 374 -28.53 10.24 36.53
CA TRP A 374 -27.41 10.46 35.61
C TRP A 374 -26.67 11.72 36.01
N VAL A 375 -25.37 11.76 35.77
CA VAL A 375 -24.55 12.96 35.94
C VAL A 375 -24.16 13.42 34.55
N TYR A 376 -24.67 14.57 34.11
CA TYR A 376 -24.18 15.17 32.86
C TYR A 376 -23.02 16.11 33.19
N LYS A 377 -21.98 16.08 32.36
CA LYS A 377 -20.79 16.92 32.50
C LYS A 377 -20.75 17.93 31.38
#